data_AF-A0A661CE72-F1
#
_entry.id   AF-A0A661CE72-F1
#
_cell.length_a   1.000
_cell.length_b   1.000
_cell.length_c   1.000
_cell.angle_alpha   90.00
_cell.angle_beta   90.00
_cell.angle_gamma   90.00
#
_symmetry.space_group_name_H-M   'P 1'
#
loop_
_entity.id
_entity.type
_entity.pdbx_description
1 polymer ?
#
loop_
_entity_poly.entity_id
_entity_poly.type
_entity_poly.pdbx_seq_one_letter_code
_entity_poly.pdbx_strand_id
1 'polypeptide(L)' 'MKHRDMSDETRIQFRRSEIAEKDPVYTTASIIYAAFISQGLVNEDNQKEMMKKSVGQAIDLALVTDMMVATAGDRGSTF' A
#
# COMPACT_ATOMS: atom_id res chain seq x y z
N MET A 1 -2.63 -10.30 -22.87
CA MET A 1 -1.49 -11.19 -22.57
C MET A 1 -1.87 -12.02 -21.34
N LYS A 2 -1.85 -13.36 -21.42
CA LYS A 2 -2.22 -14.23 -20.30
C LYS A 2 -1.16 -14.11 -19.20
N HIS A 3 -1.57 -13.80 -17.97
CA HIS A 3 -0.73 -13.61 -16.77
C HIS A 3 0.07 -14.85 -16.29
N ARG A 4 0.36 -15.83 -17.16
CA ARG A 4 0.94 -17.12 -16.77
C ARG A 4 2.47 -17.11 -16.57
N ASP A 5 3.19 -16.10 -17.07
CA ASP A 5 4.66 -16.05 -17.02
C ASP A 5 5.23 -14.88 -16.20
N MET A 6 4.46 -14.35 -15.26
CA MET A 6 4.91 -13.23 -14.42
C MET A 6 5.54 -13.78 -13.13
N SER A 7 6.83 -13.48 -12.90
CA SER A 7 7.51 -13.82 -11.64
C SER A 7 6.78 -13.17 -10.46
N ASP A 8 6.90 -13.77 -9.27
CA ASP A 8 6.18 -13.27 -8.08
C ASP A 8 6.53 -11.82 -7.76
N GLU A 9 7.79 -11.41 -7.95
CA GLU A 9 8.22 -10.02 -7.83
C GLU A 9 7.49 -9.10 -8.81
N THR A 10 7.42 -9.48 -10.09
CA THR A 10 6.71 -8.68 -11.10
C THR A 10 5.20 -8.63 -10.80
N ARG A 11 4.61 -9.71 -10.27
CA ARG A 11 3.20 -9.75 -9.86
C ARG A 11 2.93 -8.83 -8.68
N ILE A 12 3.82 -8.81 -7.69
CA ILE A 12 3.72 -7.90 -6.53
C ILE A 12 3.83 -6.44 -6.99
N GLN A 13 4.78 -6.13 -7.87
CA GLN A 13 4.94 -4.78 -8.40
C GLN A 13 3.73 -4.34 -9.23
N PHE A 14 3.17 -5.24 -10.04
CA PHE A 14 1.97 -4.96 -10.82
C PHE A 14 0.78 -4.63 -9.90
N ARG A 15 0.52 -5.46 -8.87
CA ARG A 15 -0.54 -5.17 -7.89
C ARG A 15 -0.30 -3.88 -7.12
N ARG A 16 0.95 -3.59 -6.75
CA ARG A 16 1.31 -2.32 -6.10
C ARG A 16 0.95 -1.12 -6.98
N SER A 17 1.24 -1.18 -8.28
CA SER A 17 0.87 -0.11 -9.21
C SER A 17 -0.65 0.07 -9.32
N GLU A 18 -1.43 -1.01 -9.43
CA GLU A 18 -2.90 -0.92 -9.47
C GLU A 18 -3.51 -0.40 -8.16
N ILE A 19 -2.90 -0.69 -7.02
CA ILE A 19 -3.34 -0.23 -5.70
C ILE A 19 -2.97 1.23 -5.49
N ALA A 20 -1.78 1.65 -5.94
CA ALA A 20 -1.27 3.01 -5.77
C ALA A 20 -2.17 4.09 -6.41
N GLU A 21 -2.95 3.74 -7.42
CA GLU A 21 -3.87 4.65 -8.12
C GLU A 21 -5.23 4.79 -7.43
N LYS A 22 -5.47 4.10 -6.30
CA LYS A 22 -6.78 4.10 -5.63
C LYS A 22 -6.91 5.23 -4.60
N ASP A 23 -8.04 5.93 -4.60
CA ASP A 23 -8.37 7.00 -3.64
C ASP A 23 -8.15 6.65 -2.14
N PRO A 24 -8.48 5.42 -1.67
CA PRO A 24 -8.22 5.04 -0.28
C PRO A 24 -6.73 5.03 0.09
N VAL A 25 -5.83 4.79 -0.86
CA VAL A 25 -4.38 4.80 -0.61
C VAL A 25 -3.92 6.23 -0.39
N TYR A 26 -4.35 7.19 -1.21
CA TYR A 26 -4.01 8.60 -1.02
C TYR A 26 -4.62 9.18 0.26
N THR A 27 -5.83 8.75 0.62
CA THR A 27 -6.46 9.12 1.90
C THR A 27 -5.65 8.61 3.08
N THR A 28 -5.26 7.33 3.05
CA THR A 28 -4.44 6.72 4.10
C THR A 28 -3.05 7.36 4.16
N ALA A 29 -2.42 7.61 3.02
CA ALA A 29 -1.14 8.29 2.93
C ALA A 29 -1.21 9.70 3.53
N SER A 30 -2.31 10.42 3.31
CA SER A 30 -2.53 11.75 3.89
C SER A 30 -2.64 11.70 5.42
N ILE A 31 -3.31 10.68 5.97
CA ILE A 31 -3.40 10.47 7.43
C ILE A 31 -2.02 10.16 8.02
N ILE A 32 -1.26 9.26 7.38
CA ILE A 32 0.11 8.92 7.80
C ILE A 32 1.02 10.15 7.74
N TYR A 33 0.92 10.93 6.67
CA TYR A 33 1.71 12.15 6.50
C TYR A 33 1.37 13.20 7.57
N ALA A 34 0.08 13.38 7.89
CA ALA A 34 -0.36 14.24 8.98
C ALA A 34 0.21 13.80 10.33
N ALA A 35 0.34 12.49 10.56
CA ALA A 35 1.00 11.97 11.76
C ALA A 35 2.49 12.36 11.80
N PHE A 36 3.23 12.26 10.69
CA PHE A 36 4.62 12.74 10.63
C PHE A 36 4.75 14.24 10.92
N ILE A 37 3.81 15.06 10.42
CA ILE A 37 3.77 16.49 10.75
C ILE A 37 3.56 16.69 12.25
N SER A 38 2.59 16.01 12.86
CA SER A 38 2.28 16.14 14.29
C SER A 38 3.44 15.73 15.20
N GLN A 39 4.31 14.82 14.73
CA GLN A 39 5.50 14.36 15.43
C GLN A 39 6.72 15.28 15.22
N GLY A 40 6.59 16.34 14.43
CA GLY A 40 7.71 17.24 14.10
C GLY A 40 8.77 16.60 13.20
N LEU A 41 8.43 15.53 12.48
CA LEU A 41 9.34 14.80 11.60
C LEU A 41 9.39 15.37 10.18
N VAL A 42 8.52 16.32 9.86
CA VAL A 42 8.44 17.00 8.56
C VAL A 42 9.05 18.40 8.66
N ASN A 43 9.99 18.70 7.76
CA ASN A 43 10.61 20.00 7.56
C ASN A 43 10.78 20.29 6.06
N GLU A 44 11.19 21.51 5.71
CA GLU A 44 11.30 21.96 4.32
C GLU A 44 12.24 21.08 3.48
N ASP A 45 13.28 20.51 4.09
CA ASP A 45 14.27 19.66 3.42
C ASP A 45 13.74 18.25 3.12
N ASN A 46 12.82 17.73 3.93
CA ASN A 46 12.40 16.32 3.87
C ASN A 46 10.92 16.09 3.51
N GLN A 47 10.13 17.14 3.27
CA GLN A 47 8.69 17.03 2.93
C GLN A 47 8.41 16.00 1.83
N LYS A 48 9.16 16.05 0.72
CA LYS A 48 8.99 15.13 -0.41
C LYS A 48 9.31 13.69 -0.04
N GLU A 49 10.31 13.47 0.81
CA GLU A 49 10.68 12.14 1.29
C GLU A 49 9.60 11.58 2.22
N MET A 50 9.12 12.38 3.16
CA MET A 50 8.07 11.96 4.11
C MET A 50 6.74 11.69 3.40
N MET A 51 6.40 12.46 2.36
CA MET A 51 5.26 12.17 1.51
C MET A 51 5.41 10.82 0.79
N LYS A 52 6.57 10.56 0.15
CA LYS A 52 6.86 9.27 -0.49
C LYS A 52 6.79 8.11 0.50
N LYS A 53 7.32 8.30 1.71
CA LYS A 53 7.27 7.30 2.78
C LYS A 53 5.83 7.00 3.20
N SER A 54 4.99 8.02 3.28
CA SER A 54 3.57 7.88 3.64
C SER A 54 2.79 7.09 2.58
N VAL A 55 3.03 7.37 1.29
CA VAL A 55 2.46 6.61 0.18
C VAL A 55 2.92 5.15 0.21
N GLY A 56 4.22 4.91 0.43
CA GLY A 56 4.76 3.56 0.55
C GLY A 56 4.11 2.76 1.68
N GLN A 57 3.98 3.36 2.87
CA GLN A 57 3.32 2.73 4.02
C GLN A 57 1.83 2.44 3.77
N ALA A 58 1.12 3.35 3.09
CA ALA A 58 -0.28 3.13 2.72
C ALA A 58 -0.45 1.96 1.73
N ILE A 59 0.45 1.84 0.74
CA ILE A 59 0.45 0.73 -0.21
C ILE A 59 0.77 -0.59 0.51
N ASP A 60 1.76 -0.60 1.40
CA ASP A 60 2.12 -1.80 2.16
C ASP A 60 0.97 -2.27 3.06
N LEU A 61 0.29 -1.34 3.72
CA LEU A 61 -0.89 -1.65 4.52
C LEU A 61 -2.03 -2.23 3.67
N ALA A 62 -2.27 -1.67 2.48
CA ALA A 62 -3.28 -2.16 1.55
C ALA A 62 -2.95 -3.58 1.05
N LEU A 63 -1.69 -3.87 0.74
CA LEU A 63 -1.24 -5.20 0.35
C LEU A 63 -1.40 -6.23 1.48
N VAL A 64 -0.99 -5.89 2.70
CA VAL A 64 -1.14 -6.78 3.86
C VAL A 64 -2.62 -7.07 4.11
N THR A 65 -3.48 -6.06 4.01
CA THR A 65 -4.92 -6.21 4.18
C THR A 65 -5.52 -7.11 3.10
N ASP A 66 -5.15 -6.91 1.82
CA ASP A 66 -5.60 -7.75 0.70
C ASP A 66 -5.18 -9.22 0.90
N MET A 67 -3.93 -9.45 1.31
CA MET A 67 -3.42 -10.78 1.64
C MET A 67 -4.18 -11.43 2.81
N MET A 68 -4.47 -10.67 3.86
CA MET A 68 -5.22 -11.17 5.02
C MET A 68 -6.66 -11.53 4.66
N VAL A 69 -7.34 -10.70 3.85
CA VAL A 69 -8.71 -10.97 3.39
C VAL A 69 -8.76 -12.18 2.47
N ALA A 70 -7.81 -12.30 1.53
CA ALA A 70 -7.71 -13.48 0.66
C ALA A 70 -7.50 -14.77 1.48
N THR A 71 -6.64 -14.72 2.50
CA THR A 71 -6.37 -15.86 3.40
C THR A 71 -7.57 -16.21 4.27
N ALA A 72 -8.36 -15.21 4.69
CA ALA A 72 -9.58 -15.43 5.46
C ALA A 72 -10.71 -16.05 4.61
N GLY A 73 -10.83 -15.65 3.34
CA GLY A 73 -11.79 -16.23 2.39
C GLY A 73 -11.52 -17.72 2.09
N ASP A 74 -10.25 -18.13 2.09
CA ASP A 74 -9.86 -19.53 1.82
C ASP A 74 -10.10 -20.47 3.02
N ARG A 75 -10.18 -19.92 4.24
CA ARG A 75 -10.58 -20.68 5.44
C ARG A 75 -12.09 -20.78 5.65
N GLY A 76 -12.89 -20.02 4.89
CA GLY A 76 -14.35 -19.98 5.01
C GLY A 76 -15.12 -20.91 4.05
N SER A 77 -14.45 -21.62 3.15
CA SER A 77 -15.10 -22.43 2.10
C SER A 77 -15.28 -23.93 2.42
N THR A 78 -15.07 -24.33 3.68
CA THR A 78 -15.30 -25.70 4.16
C THR A 78 -16.44 -25.77 5.15
N PHE A 79 -17.67 -25.51 4.68
CA PHE A 79 -18.90 -26.01 5.29
C PHE A 79 -19.96 -26.27 4.23
#